data_AF-A0AAE0KQ65-F1
#
_entry.id   AF-A0AAE0KQ65-F1
#
_cell.length_a   1.000
_cell.length_b   1.000
_cell.length_c   1.000
_cell.angle_alpha   90.00
_cell.angle_beta   90.00
_cell.angle_gamma   90.00
#
_symmetry.space_group_name_H-M   'P 1'
#
loop_
_entity.id
_entity.type
_entity.pdbx_description
1 polymer ?
#
loop_
_entity_poly.entity_id
_entity_poly.type
_entity_poly.pdbx_seq_one_letter_code
_entity_poly.pdbx_strand_id
1 'polypeptide(L)' 'MSGRIQSEVEAKKFEDTTVKYIPGRKPELVVFDDNEKETSRDNVERLSYREIEALLISKGFKKKGGSEL' A
#
# COMPACT_ATOMS: atom_id res chain seq x y z
N MET A 1 -15.38 17.85 1.30
CA MET A 1 -14.14 17.67 0.50
C MET A 1 -13.54 16.26 0.71
N SER A 2 -14.32 15.19 0.55
CA SER A 2 -13.89 13.82 0.94
C SER A 2 -13.58 12.87 -0.23
N GLY A 3 -13.56 13.37 -1.47
CA GLY A 3 -13.54 12.52 -2.66
C GLY A 3 -12.17 12.24 -3.29
N ARG A 4 -11.11 13.02 -2.98
CA ARG A 4 -9.84 12.92 -3.73
C ARG A 4 -8.91 11.80 -3.27
N ILE A 5 -8.76 11.61 -1.95
CA ILE A 5 -7.85 10.59 -1.38
C ILE A 5 -8.35 9.17 -1.67
N GLN A 6 -9.67 8.98 -1.71
CA GLN A 6 -10.30 7.69 -1.99
C GLN A 6 -9.92 7.18 -3.40
N SER A 7 -10.03 8.05 -4.41
CA SER A 7 -9.74 7.72 -5.81
C SER A 7 -8.25 7.49 -6.12
N GLU A 8 -7.31 8.10 -5.38
CA GLU A 8 -5.86 7.91 -5.61
C GLU A 8 -5.33 6.63 -4.95
N VAL A 9 -5.91 6.22 -3.83
CA VAL A 9 -5.55 4.98 -3.12
C VAL A 9 -6.21 3.77 -3.79
N GLU A 10 -7.42 3.91 -4.32
CA GLU A 10 -8.09 2.90 -5.18
C GLU A 10 -7.45 2.74 -6.55
N ALA A 11 -6.49 3.59 -6.93
CA ALA A 11 -5.85 3.56 -8.25
C ALA A 11 -5.03 2.28 -8.53
N LYS A 12 -5.04 1.29 -7.62
CA LYS A 12 -4.45 -0.05 -7.78
C LYS A 12 -3.08 0.01 -8.46
N LYS A 13 -2.24 0.97 -8.08
CA LYS A 13 -0.98 1.22 -8.77
C LYS A 13 0.05 0.14 -8.54
N PHE A 14 -0.17 -0.81 -7.62
CA PHE A 14 0.76 -1.89 -7.35
C PHE A 14 0.07 -3.26 -7.50
N GLU A 15 0.79 -4.21 -8.08
CA GLU A 15 0.38 -5.62 -8.16
C GLU A 15 0.31 -6.23 -6.75
N ASP A 16 -0.58 -7.21 -6.58
CA ASP A 16 -0.73 -7.96 -5.33
C ASP A 16 -0.93 -7.11 -4.06
N THR A 17 -1.49 -5.91 -4.22
CA THR A 17 -1.85 -5.01 -3.11
C THR A 17 -3.36 -4.79 -3.04
N THR A 18 -3.88 -4.75 -1.81
CA THR A 18 -5.27 -4.39 -1.52
C THR A 18 -5.29 -3.36 -0.40
N VAL A 19 -6.20 -2.38 -0.50
CA VAL A 19 -6.44 -1.38 0.54
C VAL A 19 -7.74 -1.69 1.25
N LYS A 20 -7.71 -1.72 2.57
CA LYS A 20 -8.88 -1.92 3.42
C LYS A 20 -9.06 -0.74 4.38
N TYR A 21 -10.24 -0.13 4.33
CA TYR A 21 -10.60 0.93 5.28
C TYR A 21 -11.22 0.31 6.54
N ILE A 22 -10.64 0.61 7.70
CA ILE A 22 -11.14 0.14 8.99
C ILE A 22 -11.37 1.37 9.89
N PRO A 23 -12.62 1.70 10.25
CA PRO A 23 -12.91 2.86 11.09
C PRO A 23 -12.16 2.80 12.42
N GLY A 24 -11.55 3.92 12.83
CA GLY A 24 -10.85 4.05 14.10
C GLY A 24 -9.49 3.33 14.18
N ARG A 25 -9.04 2.65 13.11
CA ARG A 25 -7.69 2.09 13.03
C ARG A 25 -6.72 3.09 12.43
N LYS A 26 -5.49 3.07 12.94
CA LYS A 26 -4.35 3.73 12.30
C LYS A 26 -4.02 3.01 11.00
N PRO A 27 -3.53 3.72 9.97
CA PRO A 27 -3.13 3.09 8.72
C PRO A 27 -1.85 2.27 8.93
N GLU A 28 -1.87 1.03 8.44
CA GLU A 28 -0.80 0.05 8.57
C GLU A 28 -0.56 -0.60 7.20
N LEU A 29 0.71 -0.82 6.84
CA LEU A 29 1.08 -1.71 5.74
C LEU A 29 1.31 -3.10 6.31
N VAL A 30 0.58 -4.09 5.82
CA VAL A 30 0.72 -5.49 6.24
C VAL A 30 1.11 -6.33 5.03
N VAL A 31 2.15 -7.14 5.20
CA VAL A 31 2.68 -8.03 4.16
C VAL A 31 2.42 -9.46 4.56
N PHE A 32 1.93 -10.25 3.61
CA PHE A 32 1.67 -11.67 3.76
C PHE A 32 2.57 -12.45 2.80
N ASP A 33 2.96 -13.66 3.18
CA ASP A 33 3.56 -14.63 2.26
C ASP A 33 2.50 -15.42 1.48
N ASP A 34 2.96 -16.32 0.61
CA ASP A 34 2.11 -17.16 -0.24
C ASP A 34 1.17 -18.10 0.55
N ASN A 35 1.45 -18.33 1.84
CA ASN A 35 0.60 -19.14 2.73
C ASN A 35 -0.35 -18.25 3.57
N GLU A 36 -0.56 -16.99 3.17
CA GLU A 36 -1.34 -15.99 3.87
C GLU A 36 -0.84 -15.68 5.30
N LYS A 37 0.42 -16.00 5.59
CA LYS A 37 1.02 -15.72 6.90
C LYS A 37 1.61 -14.31 6.88
N GLU A 38 1.26 -13.50 7.88
CA GLU A 38 1.82 -12.16 8.06
C GLU A 38 3.33 -12.25 8.30
N THR A 39 4.11 -11.58 7.44
CA THR A 39 5.58 -11.53 7.52
C THR A 39 6.09 -10.17 8.01
N SER A 40 5.32 -9.09 7.82
CA SER A 40 5.70 -7.74 8.22
C SER A 40 4.48 -6.85 8.43
N ARG A 41 4.58 -5.95 9.41
CA ARG A 41 3.62 -4.88 9.67
C ARG A 41 4.34 -3.59 10.00
N ASP A 42 4.09 -2.56 9.22
CA ASP A 42 4.68 -1.23 9.38
C ASP A 42 3.58 -0.20 9.62
N ASN A 43 3.77 0.67 10.61
CA ASN A 43 2.89 1.83 10.82
C ASN A 43 3.24 2.89 9.77
N VAL A 44 2.23 3.32 9.00
CA VAL A 44 2.41 4.30 7.92
C VAL A 44 1.67 5.62 8.21
N GLU A 45 1.21 5.85 9.44
CA GLU A 45 0.44 7.03 9.87
C GLU A 45 1.15 8.36 9.59
N ARG A 46 2.48 8.35 9.63
CA ARG A 46 3.31 9.55 9.40
C ARG A 46 3.95 9.60 8.02
N LEU A 47 3.73 8.59 7.18
CA LEU A 47 4.33 8.52 5.87
C LEU A 47 3.43 9.20 4.84
N SER A 48 4.04 9.98 3.97
CA SER A 48 3.40 10.46 2.76
C SER A 48 3.18 9.32 1.77
N TYR A 49 2.28 9.53 0.81
CA TYR A 49 2.01 8.54 -0.23
C TYR A 49 3.30 8.13 -0.99
N ARG A 50 4.20 9.08 -1.29
CA ARG A 50 5.46 8.81 -1.98
C ARG A 50 6.40 7.92 -1.14
N GLU A 51 6.41 8.08 0.18
CA GLU A 51 7.20 7.23 1.08
C GLU A 51 6.60 5.83 1.18
N ILE A 52 5.28 5.72 1.18
CA ILE A 52 4.59 4.42 1.12
C ILE A 52 4.90 3.71 -0.22
N GLU A 53 4.89 4.43 -1.35
CA GLU A 53 5.30 3.85 -2.63
C GLU A 53 6.75 3.35 -2.60
N ALA A 54 7.68 4.13 -2.04
CA ALA A 54 9.08 3.72 -1.90
C ALA A 54 9.24 2.48 -1.01
N LEU A 55 8.46 2.40 0.07
CA LEU A 55 8.42 1.24 0.96
C LEU A 55 7.92 -0.01 0.23
N LEU A 56 6.85 0.11 -0.55
CA LEU A 56 6.33 -1.00 -1.37
C LEU A 56 7.38 -1.49 -2.38
N ILE A 57 8.05 -0.59 -3.09
CA ILE A 57 9.13 -0.95 -4.04
C ILE A 57 10.27 -1.66 -3.31
N SER A 58 10.71 -1.16 -2.14
CA SER A 58 11.77 -1.78 -1.36
C SER A 58 11.44 -3.19 -0.87
N LYS A 59 10.16 -3.51 -0.73
CA LYS A 59 9.65 -4.84 -0.35
C LYS A 59 9.39 -5.74 -1.57
N GLY A 60 9.66 -5.26 -2.78
CA GLY A 60 9.55 -6.04 -4.03
C GLY A 60 8.22 -5.91 -4.76
N PHE A 61 7.31 -5.05 -4.32
CA PHE A 61 6.03 -4.83 -5.01
C PHE A 61 6.22 -4.00 -6.28
N LYS A 62 5.62 -4.45 -7.39
CA LYS A 62 5.71 -3.81 -8.70
C LYS A 62 4.56 -2.87 -8.97
N LYS A 63 4.81 -1.77 -9.70
CA LYS A 63 3.76 -0.85 -10.14
C LYS A 63 2.98 -1.43 -11.33
N LYS A 64 1.64 -1.44 -11.29
CA LYS A 64 0.79 -1.79 -12.43
C LYS A 64 1.00 -0.79 -13.56
N GLY A 65 1.49 -1.29 -14.69
CA GLY A 65 1.75 -0.47 -15.89
C GLY A 65 3.02 0.39 -15.83
N GLY A 66 3.86 0.21 -14.80
CA GLY A 66 5.19 0.80 -14.78
C GLY A 66 6.13 -0.06 -15.60
N SER A 67 6.36 0.32 -16.86
CA SER A 67 7.49 -0.16 -17.66
C SER A 67 8.79 -0.06 -16.85
N GLU A 68 9.61 -1.10 -16.92
CA GLU A 68 11.03 -1.05 -16.58
C GLU A 68 11.63 0.23 -17.18
N LEU A 69 12.14 1.11 -16.33
CA LEU A 69 13.07 2.17 -16.71
C LEU A 69 14.46 1.74 -16.26
#